data_AF-A0A522DHG5-F1
#
_entry.id   AF-A0A522DHG5-F1
#
_cell.length_a   1.000
_cell.length_b   1.000
_cell.length_c   1.000
_cell.angle_alpha   90.00
_cell.angle_beta   90.00
_cell.angle_gamma   90.00
#
_symmetry.space_group_name_H-M   'P 1'
#
loop_
_entity.id
_entity.type
_entity.pdbx_description
1 polymer ?
#
loop_
_entity_poly.entity_id
_entity_poly.type
_entity_poly.pdbx_seq_one_letter_code
_entity_poly.pdbx_strand_id
1 'polypeptide(L)'
;MDYSDGFIETTKLLAGGKLYDISTADADRHYDSILGVVSDHHPKWGVTESWTIPGLAVKHFETGYSEGKAGGTLNISAYETRLNGTLDGSTIAGTLQRTSDERASGSTLAIDLNNNNLFGKQDVVFNKDAALTDLSFDEALPRKADGSTEAAALMIDAGLFKRSGISNVSIKTNGAVSLQKEADLDLPTDGHLSLSAAGFDIQGAISAPSGDVSLKPVSVNDTLLPSAITLGDSAVIDVAGLWVNDFLDSRQGRALGLIANDGGSVTLTSEQGDLRLEQGSRIDADGGGLLDSGAKITAGQGGSISLTAATHDGGGLSSSLVLNGELSAYGIVEGGSLSLGSSEVVIGAAADAPVRADATTTPLILAPGFFRQGGFADYSVTSNLYGLKVADKVKLEPQQQNLLLSDNVPGQASGSRIEDFSRTVVLPDSTRKAANLSLSFSELLAQNRNEALTIGQGATINTDAGAKVQLN
;
A
#
# COMPACT_ATOMS: atom_id res chain seq x y z
N MET A 1 -4.27 -7.83 25.80
CA MET A 1 -4.31 -8.81 26.91
C MET A 1 -2.88 -9.05 27.33
N ASP A 2 -2.58 -9.03 28.63
CA ASP A 2 -1.22 -9.24 29.11
C ASP A 2 -1.09 -10.64 29.71
N TYR A 3 -0.07 -11.36 29.28
CA TYR A 3 0.29 -12.68 29.77
C TYR A 3 1.54 -12.55 30.63
N SER A 4 1.52 -13.06 31.86
CA SER A 4 2.68 -13.07 32.74
C SER A 4 3.73 -14.06 32.25
N ASP A 5 4.99 -13.83 32.63
CA ASP A 5 6.03 -14.82 32.45
C ASP A 5 5.72 -16.11 33.22
N GLY A 6 6.15 -17.23 32.68
CA GLY A 6 5.79 -18.51 33.27
C GLY A 6 6.45 -19.70 32.61
N PHE A 7 6.45 -20.81 33.34
CA PHE A 7 6.88 -22.09 32.80
C PHE A 7 5.71 -22.77 32.10
N ILE A 8 5.83 -23.01 30.80
CA ILE A 8 4.85 -23.76 30.03
C ILE A 8 5.27 -25.23 29.98
N GLU A 9 4.32 -26.10 30.31
CA GLU A 9 4.43 -27.55 30.17
C GLU A 9 3.79 -28.00 28.86
N THR A 10 4.60 -28.42 27.90
CA THR A 10 4.13 -29.09 26.68
C THR A 10 4.41 -30.58 26.76
N THR A 11 3.43 -31.39 26.34
CA THR A 11 3.53 -32.85 26.29
C THR A 11 4.73 -33.26 25.45
N LYS A 12 5.56 -34.17 25.96
CA LYS A 12 6.68 -34.75 25.22
C LYS A 12 6.34 -36.18 24.83
N LEU A 13 6.52 -36.52 23.57
CA LEU A 13 6.33 -37.86 23.02
C LEU A 13 7.68 -38.56 22.88
N LEU A 14 7.73 -39.85 23.16
CA LEU A 14 8.92 -40.67 23.01
C LEU A 14 8.76 -41.57 21.78
N ALA A 15 9.73 -41.55 20.87
CA ALA A 15 9.79 -42.51 19.76
C ALA A 15 11.26 -42.93 19.51
N GLY A 16 11.56 -44.22 19.57
CA GLY A 16 12.89 -44.78 19.34
C GLY A 16 13.96 -44.24 20.28
N GLY A 17 13.61 -43.95 21.54
CA GLY A 17 14.51 -43.40 22.56
C GLY A 17 14.82 -41.90 22.41
N LYS A 18 14.15 -41.19 21.50
CA LYS A 18 14.23 -39.73 21.34
C LYS A 18 12.95 -39.04 21.80
N LEU A 19 13.11 -37.85 22.36
CA LEU A 19 12.02 -36.98 22.79
C LEU A 19 11.61 -36.02 21.68
N TYR A 20 10.31 -35.87 21.49
CA TYR A 20 9.68 -34.93 20.57
C TYR A 20 8.70 -34.07 21.35
N ASP A 21 8.70 -32.76 21.11
CA ASP A 21 7.63 -31.91 21.63
C ASP A 21 6.36 -32.15 20.83
N ILE A 22 5.21 -32.24 21.49
CA ILE A 22 3.92 -32.41 20.81
C ILE A 22 3.66 -31.30 19.78
N SER A 23 4.21 -30.10 19.98
CA SER A 23 4.06 -28.97 19.04
C SER A 23 4.79 -29.17 17.71
N THR A 24 5.78 -30.07 17.66
CA THR A 24 6.61 -30.35 16.47
C THR A 24 6.59 -31.83 16.09
N ALA A 25 5.74 -32.61 16.75
CA ALA A 25 5.57 -34.02 16.51
C ALA A 25 4.91 -34.25 15.14
N ASP A 26 5.57 -35.04 14.30
CA ASP A 26 5.00 -35.54 13.05
C ASP A 26 3.77 -36.40 13.36
N ALA A 27 2.62 -36.06 12.77
CA ALA A 27 1.35 -36.74 13.00
C ALA A 27 1.32 -38.17 12.40
N ASP A 28 2.14 -38.43 11.39
CA ASP A 28 2.22 -39.73 10.71
C ASP A 28 3.22 -40.69 11.38
N ARG A 29 3.92 -40.22 12.43
CA ARG A 29 4.87 -41.04 13.19
C ARG A 29 4.15 -41.78 14.32
N HIS A 30 4.51 -43.05 14.47
CA HIS A 30 4.14 -43.82 15.66
C HIS A 30 5.03 -43.43 16.84
N TYR A 31 4.42 -43.09 17.98
CA TYR A 31 5.10 -42.77 19.23
C TYR A 31 4.90 -43.91 20.24
N ASP A 32 6.00 -44.30 20.89
CA ASP A 32 6.05 -45.42 21.82
C ASP A 32 5.36 -45.07 23.14
N SER A 33 5.49 -43.83 23.61
CA SER A 33 4.87 -43.36 24.86
C SER A 33 4.82 -41.83 24.99
N ILE A 34 4.09 -41.35 26.00
CA ILE A 34 4.16 -39.97 26.47
C ILE A 34 5.15 -39.91 27.64
N LEU A 35 6.10 -38.97 27.63
CA LEU A 35 7.05 -38.78 28.73
C LEU A 35 6.30 -38.41 30.01
N GLY A 36 6.63 -39.11 31.10
CA GLY A 36 5.98 -38.89 32.40
C GLY A 36 4.63 -39.59 32.56
N VAL A 37 4.20 -40.42 31.59
CA VAL A 37 3.06 -41.33 31.73
C VAL A 37 3.57 -42.76 31.74
N VAL A 38 3.19 -43.51 32.78
CA VAL A 38 3.41 -44.95 32.86
C VAL A 38 2.07 -45.61 32.64
N SER A 39 2.00 -46.54 31.69
CA SER A 39 0.79 -47.33 31.44
C SER A 39 1.09 -48.81 31.67
N ASP A 40 0.23 -49.48 32.43
CA ASP A 40 0.26 -50.93 32.59
C ASP A 40 -1.00 -51.52 31.96
N HIS A 41 -0.82 -52.45 31.03
CA HIS A 41 -1.91 -53.08 30.31
C HIS A 41 -2.16 -54.46 30.89
N HIS A 42 -3.39 -54.71 31.31
CA HIS A 42 -3.81 -55.99 31.85
C HIS A 42 -4.63 -56.80 30.82
N PRO A 43 -3.98 -57.59 29.94
CA PRO A 43 -4.64 -58.29 28.82
C PRO A 43 -5.69 -59.31 29.26
N LYS A 44 -5.61 -59.79 30.50
CA LYS A 44 -6.60 -60.73 31.07
C LYS A 44 -7.95 -60.08 31.37
N TRP A 45 -7.96 -58.77 31.63
CA TRP A 45 -9.15 -58.01 32.02
C TRP A 45 -9.53 -56.92 31.01
N GLY A 46 -8.70 -56.71 29.98
CA GLY A 46 -8.93 -55.67 28.98
C GLY A 46 -8.87 -54.24 29.54
N VAL A 47 -8.16 -54.06 30.66
CA VAL A 47 -8.02 -52.76 31.35
C VAL A 47 -6.59 -52.27 31.21
N THR A 48 -6.44 -50.99 30.84
CA THR A 48 -5.16 -50.28 30.91
C THR A 48 -5.23 -49.27 32.05
N GLU A 49 -4.33 -49.39 33.01
CA GLU A 49 -4.14 -48.38 34.04
C GLU A 49 -3.02 -47.43 33.61
N SER A 50 -3.18 -46.14 33.88
CA SER A 50 -2.18 -45.13 33.52
C SER A 50 -1.98 -44.15 34.67
N TRP A 51 -0.72 -43.89 34.98
CA TRP A 51 -0.28 -43.01 36.06
C TRP A 51 0.65 -41.94 35.50
N THR A 52 0.40 -40.70 35.87
CA THR A 52 1.31 -39.59 35.58
C THR A 52 2.36 -39.51 36.68
N ILE A 53 3.64 -39.51 36.31
CA ILE A 53 4.76 -39.26 37.23
C ILE A 53 4.90 -37.75 37.42
N PRO A 54 4.64 -37.21 38.62
CA PRO A 54 4.79 -35.77 38.88
C PRO A 54 6.26 -35.34 38.77
N GLY A 55 6.54 -34.19 38.15
CA GLY A 55 7.87 -33.58 38.12
C GLY A 55 8.79 -33.99 36.96
N LEU A 56 8.34 -34.87 36.05
CA LEU A 56 9.06 -35.19 34.81
C LEU A 56 8.63 -34.33 33.60
N ALA A 57 7.69 -33.42 33.79
CA ALA A 57 7.29 -32.47 32.75
C ALA A 57 8.45 -31.51 32.47
N VAL A 58 8.98 -31.56 31.25
CA VAL A 58 10.00 -30.60 30.79
C VAL A 58 9.30 -29.28 30.52
N LYS A 59 9.50 -28.33 31.44
CA LYS A 59 8.99 -26.97 31.30
C LYS A 59 10.01 -26.14 30.52
N HIS A 60 9.52 -25.29 29.64
CA HIS A 60 10.32 -24.18 29.11
C HIS A 60 9.77 -22.88 29.69
N PHE A 61 10.65 -21.92 29.92
CA PHE A 61 10.25 -20.61 30.41
C PHE A 61 9.85 -19.76 29.20
N GLU A 62 8.64 -19.24 29.23
CA GLU A 62 8.15 -18.24 28.28
C GLU A 62 8.11 -16.88 28.98
N THR A 63 8.60 -15.86 28.28
CA THR A 63 8.54 -14.48 28.79
C THR A 63 7.12 -13.95 28.61
N GLY A 64 6.64 -13.16 29.57
CA GLY A 64 5.34 -12.51 29.44
C GLY A 64 5.26 -11.65 28.18
N TYR A 65 4.10 -11.66 27.53
CA TYR A 65 3.85 -10.92 26.30
C TYR A 65 2.47 -10.29 26.32
N SER A 66 2.29 -9.21 25.55
CA SER A 66 1.00 -8.59 25.33
C SER A 66 0.46 -9.01 23.97
N GLU A 67 -0.81 -9.40 23.92
CA GLU A 67 -1.53 -9.67 22.67
C GLU A 67 -2.52 -8.52 22.39
N GLY A 68 -2.38 -7.91 21.21
CA GLY A 68 -3.32 -6.93 20.68
C GLY A 68 -4.68 -7.54 20.38
N LYS A 69 -5.74 -6.73 20.48
CA LYS A 69 -7.07 -7.07 19.97
C LYS A 69 -7.50 -6.02 18.97
N ALA A 70 -8.44 -6.38 18.09
CA ALA A 70 -8.86 -5.52 16.98
C ALA A 70 -9.31 -4.14 17.48
N GLY A 71 -8.86 -3.10 16.80
CA GLY A 71 -9.28 -1.73 17.06
C GLY A 71 -10.76 -1.52 16.74
N GLY A 72 -11.37 -0.53 17.40
CA GLY A 72 -12.76 -0.15 17.16
C GLY A 72 -12.96 0.66 15.87
N THR A 73 -14.22 0.93 15.55
CA THR A 73 -14.63 1.79 14.42
C THR A 73 -15.40 3.00 14.92
N LEU A 74 -15.01 4.20 14.49
CA LEU A 74 -15.78 5.44 14.63
C LEU A 74 -16.34 5.83 13.26
N ASN A 75 -17.67 5.83 13.13
CA ASN A 75 -18.38 6.27 11.93
C ASN A 75 -19.05 7.62 12.19
N ILE A 76 -18.75 8.61 11.36
CA ILE A 76 -19.37 9.94 11.37
C ILE A 76 -20.12 10.09 10.05
N SER A 77 -21.45 10.23 10.11
CA SER A 77 -22.28 10.56 8.94
C SER A 77 -22.98 11.89 9.19
N ALA A 78 -22.68 12.88 8.36
CA ALA A 78 -23.19 14.24 8.50
C ALA A 78 -23.16 14.95 7.13
N TYR A 79 -23.78 16.12 6.99
CA TYR A 79 -23.54 16.98 5.81
C TYR A 79 -22.36 17.93 6.01
N GLU A 80 -22.13 18.30 7.27
CA GLU A 80 -21.09 19.19 7.73
C GLU A 80 -20.62 18.67 9.08
N THR A 81 -19.30 18.62 9.31
CA THR A 81 -18.74 18.21 10.59
C THR A 81 -17.53 19.08 10.95
N ARG A 82 -17.17 19.04 12.23
CA ARG A 82 -15.89 19.52 12.74
C ARG A 82 -15.32 18.47 13.67
N LEU A 83 -14.04 18.20 13.53
CA LEU A 83 -13.32 17.27 14.38
C LEU A 83 -12.41 18.06 15.31
N ASN A 84 -12.92 18.43 16.48
CA ASN A 84 -12.17 19.15 17.52
C ASN A 84 -12.13 18.33 18.80
N GLY A 85 -11.36 17.25 18.78
CA GLY A 85 -11.25 16.33 19.89
C GLY A 85 -10.02 15.43 19.76
N THR A 86 -9.64 14.80 20.86
CA THR A 86 -8.59 13.77 20.85
C THR A 86 -9.20 12.43 20.45
N LEU A 87 -8.59 11.77 19.47
CA LEU A 87 -8.92 10.40 19.11
C LEU A 87 -7.81 9.47 19.63
N ASP A 88 -8.20 8.33 20.18
CA ASP A 88 -7.30 7.24 20.54
C ASP A 88 -7.89 5.94 19.98
N GLY A 89 -7.24 5.46 18.93
CA GLY A 89 -7.52 4.21 18.26
C GLY A 89 -6.31 3.27 18.28
N SER A 90 -5.39 3.49 19.23
CA SER A 90 -4.15 2.73 19.30
C SER A 90 -4.39 1.24 19.56
N THR A 91 -3.61 0.39 18.89
CA THR A 91 -3.52 -1.04 19.15
C THR A 91 -2.08 -1.39 19.53
N ILE A 92 -1.90 -2.53 20.21
CA ILE A 92 -0.58 -3.04 20.58
C ILE A 92 -0.30 -4.26 19.71
N ALA A 93 0.87 -4.29 19.07
CA ALA A 93 1.39 -5.49 18.44
C ALA A 93 2.35 -6.18 19.42
N GLY A 94 2.01 -7.41 19.82
CA GLY A 94 2.88 -8.23 20.66
C GLY A 94 4.20 -8.60 19.97
N THR A 95 5.17 -9.07 20.75
CA THR A 95 6.45 -9.60 20.22
C THR A 95 6.29 -10.78 19.27
N LEU A 96 5.14 -11.47 19.32
CA LEU A 96 4.75 -12.56 18.43
C LEU A 96 3.78 -12.13 17.32
N GLN A 97 3.42 -10.84 17.26
CA GLN A 97 2.49 -10.29 16.27
C GLN A 97 3.22 -9.26 15.42
N ARG A 98 4.20 -9.73 14.64
CA ARG A 98 5.13 -8.82 13.95
C ARG A 98 4.78 -8.64 12.48
N THR A 99 4.17 -9.64 11.86
CA THR A 99 3.68 -9.58 10.48
C THR A 99 2.25 -9.07 10.41
N SER A 100 1.79 -8.66 9.23
CA SER A 100 0.41 -8.22 9.01
C SER A 100 -0.63 -9.27 9.40
N ASP A 101 -0.42 -10.52 9.02
CA ASP A 101 -1.35 -11.64 9.27
C ASP A 101 -1.48 -12.03 10.76
N GLU A 102 -0.46 -11.75 11.57
CA GLU A 102 -0.45 -12.09 13.00
C GLU A 102 -1.01 -10.97 13.88
N ARG A 103 -1.06 -9.74 13.36
CA ARG A 103 -1.48 -8.56 14.13
C ARG A 103 -2.99 -8.45 14.20
N ALA A 104 -3.43 -7.89 15.32
CA ALA A 104 -4.79 -7.39 15.42
C ALA A 104 -5.00 -6.25 14.42
N SER A 105 -6.16 -6.24 13.75
CA SER A 105 -6.56 -5.16 12.86
C SER A 105 -6.54 -3.81 13.60
N GLY A 106 -6.01 -2.77 12.95
CA GLY A 106 -6.01 -1.42 13.48
C GLY A 106 -7.42 -0.80 13.55
N SER A 107 -7.56 0.31 14.29
CA SER A 107 -8.83 1.01 14.39
C SER A 107 -9.21 1.73 13.08
N THR A 108 -10.50 2.05 12.94
CA THR A 108 -11.07 2.70 11.76
C THR A 108 -11.75 4.02 12.11
N LEU A 109 -11.45 5.06 11.32
CA LEU A 109 -12.23 6.30 11.26
C LEU A 109 -12.87 6.41 9.87
N ALA A 110 -14.19 6.45 9.84
CA ALA A 110 -14.96 6.72 8.62
C ALA A 110 -15.75 8.01 8.77
N ILE A 111 -15.52 8.97 7.87
CA ILE A 111 -16.26 10.24 7.78
C ILE A 111 -16.97 10.27 6.43
N ASP A 112 -18.30 10.26 6.46
CA ASP A 112 -19.16 10.36 5.28
C ASP A 112 -19.92 11.69 5.31
N LEU A 113 -19.43 12.65 4.50
CA LEU A 113 -20.03 13.97 4.28
C LEU A 113 -20.95 14.03 3.06
N ASN A 114 -21.03 12.92 2.31
CA ASN A 114 -21.79 12.80 1.08
C ASN A 114 -23.18 12.20 1.35
N ASN A 115 -23.26 11.19 2.23
CA ASN A 115 -24.48 10.47 2.61
C ASN A 115 -25.35 10.06 1.39
N ASN A 116 -24.68 9.66 0.31
CA ASN A 116 -25.25 9.30 -0.99
C ASN A 116 -26.20 10.36 -1.59
N ASN A 117 -25.92 11.65 -1.37
CA ASN A 117 -26.66 12.76 -1.96
C ASN A 117 -25.76 13.99 -2.17
N LEU A 118 -26.33 15.07 -2.69
CA LEU A 118 -25.61 16.33 -3.00
C LEU A 118 -25.97 17.48 -2.05
N PHE A 119 -26.61 17.21 -0.91
CA PHE A 119 -27.07 18.26 0.00
C PHE A 119 -25.94 18.91 0.80
N GLY A 120 -24.92 18.13 1.18
CA GLY A 120 -23.71 18.64 1.82
C GLY A 120 -22.58 18.85 0.82
N LYS A 121 -21.85 19.96 0.93
CA LYS A 121 -20.59 20.19 0.21
C LYS A 121 -19.61 20.88 1.15
N GLN A 122 -18.82 20.07 1.85
CA GLN A 122 -17.79 20.55 2.76
C GLN A 122 -16.41 20.10 2.27
N ASP A 123 -15.53 21.05 2.01
CA ASP A 123 -14.15 20.74 1.65
C ASP A 123 -13.41 20.13 2.85
N VAL A 124 -12.41 19.28 2.61
CA VAL A 124 -11.55 18.69 3.65
C VAL A 124 -10.13 19.20 3.43
N VAL A 125 -9.51 19.71 4.49
CA VAL A 125 -8.17 20.29 4.44
C VAL A 125 -7.31 19.62 5.50
N PHE A 126 -6.26 18.94 5.05
CA PHE A 126 -5.19 18.46 5.92
C PHE A 126 -4.09 19.52 6.02
N ASN A 127 -3.73 19.90 7.24
CA ASN A 127 -2.70 20.90 7.48
C ASN A 127 -1.80 20.52 8.67
N LYS A 128 -0.67 21.20 8.79
CA LYS A 128 0.31 20.98 9.87
C LYS A 128 -0.20 21.46 11.24
N ASP A 129 -0.95 22.56 11.25
CA ASP A 129 -1.47 23.21 12.44
C ASP A 129 -2.96 23.55 12.24
N ALA A 130 -3.83 22.58 12.51
CA ALA A 130 -5.28 22.81 12.50
C ALA A 130 -5.64 23.70 13.70
N ALA A 131 -5.49 25.02 13.56
CA ALA A 131 -5.98 25.98 14.53
C ALA A 131 -7.52 25.96 14.50
N LEU A 132 -8.10 25.05 15.28
CA LEU A 132 -9.53 24.95 15.46
C LEU A 132 -9.93 25.94 16.56
N THR A 133 -10.70 26.98 16.18
CA THR A 133 -11.40 27.78 17.18
C THR A 133 -12.46 26.92 17.85
N ASP A 134 -12.45 26.86 19.18
CA ASP A 134 -13.49 26.21 19.97
C ASP A 134 -14.85 26.86 19.69
N LEU A 135 -15.86 26.01 19.50
CA LEU A 135 -17.25 26.43 19.37
C LEU A 135 -17.98 26.16 20.67
N SER A 136 -18.82 27.10 21.10
CA SER A 136 -19.79 26.82 22.15
C SER A 136 -20.91 25.90 21.63
N PHE A 137 -21.61 25.20 22.54
CA PHE A 137 -22.64 24.23 22.16
C PHE A 137 -23.77 24.82 21.30
N ASP A 138 -24.10 26.10 21.51
CA ASP A 138 -25.17 26.80 20.78
C ASP A 138 -24.66 27.58 19.56
N GLU A 139 -23.36 27.51 19.26
CA GLU A 139 -22.75 28.22 18.15
C GLU A 139 -22.93 27.46 16.83
N ALA A 140 -23.32 28.19 15.78
CA ALA A 140 -23.46 27.60 14.46
C ALA A 140 -22.10 27.16 13.90
N LEU A 141 -22.11 26.12 13.06
CA LEU A 141 -20.90 25.73 12.33
C LEU A 141 -20.41 26.87 11.43
N PRO A 142 -19.08 27.10 11.34
CA PRO A 142 -18.52 28.19 10.55
C PRO A 142 -18.86 28.05 9.08
N ARG A 143 -18.99 29.21 8.43
CA ARG A 143 -19.19 29.35 6.99
C ARG A 143 -17.93 29.89 6.33
N LYS A 144 -17.78 29.71 5.02
CA LYS A 144 -16.59 30.19 4.28
C LYS A 144 -16.36 31.69 4.40
N ALA A 145 -17.44 32.46 4.53
CA ALA A 145 -17.43 33.90 4.71
C ALA A 145 -18.72 34.35 5.42
N ASP A 146 -18.73 35.57 5.95
CA ASP A 146 -19.93 36.17 6.53
C ASP A 146 -21.07 36.23 5.51
N GLY A 147 -22.26 35.79 5.92
CA GLY A 147 -23.44 35.66 5.05
C GLY A 147 -23.41 34.50 4.04
N SER A 148 -22.36 33.67 4.00
CA SER A 148 -22.30 32.51 3.09
C SER A 148 -23.13 31.33 3.60
N THR A 149 -23.79 30.61 2.69
CA THR A 149 -24.44 29.31 2.99
C THR A 149 -23.46 28.14 2.93
N GLU A 150 -22.27 28.33 2.35
CA GLU A 150 -21.27 27.26 2.20
C GLU A 150 -20.54 26.98 3.51
N ALA A 151 -20.46 25.69 3.85
CA ALA A 151 -19.71 25.22 5.02
C ALA A 151 -18.23 25.60 4.92
N ALA A 152 -17.64 26.05 6.03
CA ALA A 152 -16.19 26.10 6.14
C ALA A 152 -15.60 24.69 6.05
N ALA A 153 -14.37 24.58 5.57
CA ALA A 153 -13.70 23.30 5.41
C ALA A 153 -13.56 22.54 6.74
N LEU A 154 -13.66 21.22 6.68
CA LEU A 154 -13.23 20.33 7.75
C LEU A 154 -11.69 20.34 7.80
N MET A 155 -11.14 21.05 8.78
CA MET A 155 -9.71 21.07 9.05
C MET A 155 -9.33 19.82 9.85
N ILE A 156 -8.33 19.08 9.38
CA ILE A 156 -7.77 17.90 10.04
C ILE A 156 -6.26 18.10 10.17
N ASP A 157 -5.74 17.94 11.38
CA ASP A 157 -4.30 17.89 11.60
C ASP A 157 -3.71 16.66 10.89
N ALA A 158 -2.73 16.86 10.02
CA ALA A 158 -2.17 15.80 9.20
C ALA A 158 -1.47 14.71 10.04
N GLY A 159 -0.94 15.03 11.21
CA GLY A 159 -0.35 14.05 12.12
C GLY A 159 -1.36 13.34 13.04
N LEU A 160 -2.67 13.61 12.91
CA LEU A 160 -3.71 13.02 13.75
C LEU A 160 -3.68 11.49 13.74
N PHE A 161 -3.53 10.86 12.57
CA PHE A 161 -3.70 9.41 12.43
C PHE A 161 -2.59 8.61 13.09
N LYS A 162 -1.33 8.98 12.86
CA LYS A 162 -0.20 8.40 13.57
C LYS A 162 -0.25 8.64 15.08
N ARG A 163 -0.60 9.85 15.53
CA ARG A 163 -0.70 10.15 16.98
C ARG A 163 -1.84 9.40 17.67
N SER A 164 -2.96 9.21 16.98
CA SER A 164 -4.12 8.46 17.50
C SER A 164 -3.99 6.95 17.32
N GLY A 165 -3.04 6.46 16.52
CA GLY A 165 -2.92 5.04 16.18
C GLY A 165 -4.03 4.53 15.25
N ILE A 166 -4.82 5.43 14.65
CA ILE A 166 -5.83 5.06 13.66
C ILE A 166 -5.13 4.58 12.39
N SER A 167 -5.35 3.31 12.05
CA SER A 167 -4.69 2.68 10.90
C SER A 167 -5.56 2.71 9.66
N ASN A 168 -6.89 2.75 9.78
CA ASN A 168 -7.81 2.75 8.64
C ASN A 168 -8.59 4.06 8.59
N VAL A 169 -8.42 4.85 7.54
CA VAL A 169 -9.05 6.16 7.36
C VAL A 169 -9.86 6.15 6.08
N SER A 170 -11.16 6.44 6.18
CA SER A 170 -12.05 6.61 5.04
C SER A 170 -12.76 7.95 5.13
N ILE A 171 -12.59 8.82 4.13
CA ILE A 171 -13.29 10.11 4.07
C ILE A 171 -13.98 10.24 2.73
N LYS A 172 -15.28 10.52 2.75
CA LYS A 172 -16.10 10.81 1.57
C LYS A 172 -16.66 12.21 1.67
N THR A 173 -16.52 13.01 0.62
CA THR A 173 -17.10 14.34 0.55
C THR A 173 -17.50 14.73 -0.87
N ASN A 174 -18.54 15.56 -1.01
CA ASN A 174 -18.86 16.25 -2.27
C ASN A 174 -17.98 17.48 -2.52
N GLY A 175 -17.17 17.89 -1.54
CA GLY A 175 -16.18 18.94 -1.66
C GLY A 175 -14.85 18.44 -2.24
N ALA A 176 -13.88 19.32 -2.29
CA ALA A 176 -12.50 18.97 -2.60
C ALA A 176 -11.74 18.52 -1.34
N VAL A 177 -10.70 17.72 -1.53
CA VAL A 177 -9.72 17.40 -0.50
C VAL A 177 -8.40 18.08 -0.84
N SER A 178 -7.78 18.74 0.13
CA SER A 178 -6.44 19.31 -0.03
C SER A 178 -5.51 18.89 1.10
N LEU A 179 -4.25 18.63 0.76
CA LEU A 179 -3.15 18.47 1.71
C LEU A 179 -2.18 19.62 1.47
N GLN A 180 -2.08 20.52 2.45
CA GLN A 180 -1.27 21.72 2.32
C GLN A 180 0.23 21.40 2.23
N LYS A 181 0.98 22.33 1.65
CA LYS A 181 2.44 22.25 1.62
C LYS A 181 2.98 22.15 3.05
N GLU A 182 4.02 21.33 3.25
CA GLU A 182 4.64 21.07 4.57
C GLU A 182 3.74 20.34 5.59
N ALA A 183 2.55 19.90 5.20
CA ALA A 183 1.73 19.01 6.00
C ALA A 183 2.10 17.55 5.71
N ASP A 184 2.32 16.77 6.77
CA ASP A 184 2.71 15.36 6.70
C ASP A 184 1.56 14.50 7.23
N LEU A 185 0.83 13.86 6.31
CA LEU A 185 -0.25 12.94 6.59
C LEU A 185 0.32 11.55 6.85
N ASP A 186 0.66 11.30 8.11
CA ASP A 186 1.29 10.07 8.54
C ASP A 186 0.26 9.04 9.03
N LEU A 187 0.26 7.87 8.40
CA LEU A 187 -0.44 6.68 8.88
C LEU A 187 0.53 5.71 9.59
N PRO A 188 0.03 4.87 10.51
CA PRO A 188 0.78 3.71 11.00
C PRO A 188 1.21 2.77 9.87
N THR A 189 2.21 1.92 10.13
CA THR A 189 2.59 0.83 9.21
C THR A 189 1.38 -0.04 8.86
N ASP A 190 1.27 -0.42 7.59
CA ASP A 190 0.12 -1.13 7.02
C ASP A 190 -1.19 -0.34 7.15
N GLY A 191 -1.09 0.98 7.27
CA GLY A 191 -2.22 1.89 7.33
C GLY A 191 -2.89 2.05 5.97
N HIS A 192 -4.20 2.24 5.97
CA HIS A 192 -5.02 2.36 4.77
C HIS A 192 -5.71 3.73 4.76
N LEU A 193 -5.46 4.52 3.72
CA LEU A 193 -6.09 5.80 3.46
C LEU A 193 -6.98 5.71 2.21
N SER A 194 -8.27 5.91 2.37
CA SER A 194 -9.24 5.96 1.26
C SER A 194 -9.98 7.28 1.28
N LEU A 195 -9.72 8.13 0.28
CA LEU A 195 -10.37 9.43 0.13
C LEU A 195 -11.22 9.45 -1.12
N SER A 196 -12.47 9.91 -1.00
CA SER A 196 -13.40 10.06 -2.12
C SER A 196 -13.94 11.48 -2.16
N ALA A 197 -13.63 12.23 -3.22
CA ALA A 197 -13.89 13.66 -3.31
C ALA A 197 -14.29 14.10 -4.72
N ALA A 198 -14.72 15.35 -4.86
CA ALA A 198 -14.93 15.99 -6.16
C ALA A 198 -13.65 16.64 -6.72
N GLY A 199 -12.50 16.42 -6.07
CA GLY A 199 -11.20 16.90 -6.52
C GLY A 199 -10.14 16.79 -5.43
N PHE A 200 -8.88 16.72 -5.84
CA PHE A 200 -7.73 16.57 -4.95
C PHE A 200 -6.61 17.54 -5.30
N ASP A 201 -6.08 18.23 -4.30
CA ASP A 201 -4.88 19.07 -4.39
C ASP A 201 -3.88 18.68 -3.29
N ILE A 202 -2.86 17.92 -3.65
CA ILE A 202 -1.87 17.38 -2.71
C ILE A 202 -0.57 18.13 -2.90
N GLN A 203 -0.15 18.90 -1.88
CA GLN A 203 1.08 19.70 -1.89
C GLN A 203 2.09 19.23 -0.83
N GLY A 204 1.62 18.52 0.20
CA GLY A 204 2.42 17.92 1.27
C GLY A 204 2.75 16.44 1.06
N ALA A 205 3.08 15.74 2.14
CA ALA A 205 3.47 14.34 2.11
C ALA A 205 2.40 13.41 2.72
N ILE A 206 2.18 12.25 2.11
CA ILE A 206 1.41 11.14 2.66
C ILE A 206 2.39 10.00 2.91
N SER A 207 2.45 9.49 4.14
CA SER A 207 3.27 8.32 4.48
C SER A 207 2.40 7.20 5.05
N ALA A 208 2.47 6.03 4.43
CA ALA A 208 1.80 4.81 4.88
C ALA A 208 2.69 3.59 4.59
N PRO A 209 3.75 3.35 5.40
CA PRO A 209 4.73 2.30 5.11
C PRO A 209 4.06 0.92 4.98
N SER A 210 4.31 0.22 3.86
CA SER A 210 3.63 -1.03 3.48
C SER A 210 2.08 -0.96 3.49
N GLY A 211 1.53 0.25 3.44
CA GLY A 211 0.10 0.51 3.49
C GLY A 211 -0.50 0.85 2.13
N ASP A 212 -1.73 1.36 2.16
CA ASP A 212 -2.51 1.66 0.96
C ASP A 212 -2.96 3.11 0.95
N VAL A 213 -2.79 3.79 -0.18
CA VAL A 213 -3.29 5.15 -0.43
C VAL A 213 -4.18 5.15 -1.66
N SER A 214 -5.47 5.49 -1.47
CA SER A 214 -6.46 5.54 -2.54
C SER A 214 -7.14 6.92 -2.59
N LEU A 215 -6.98 7.62 -3.72
CA LEU A 215 -7.71 8.84 -4.04
C LEU A 215 -8.62 8.56 -5.24
N LYS A 216 -9.93 8.75 -5.09
CA LYS A 216 -10.92 8.44 -6.13
C LYS A 216 -12.05 9.47 -6.20
N PRO A 217 -12.76 9.57 -7.34
CA PRO A 217 -14.00 10.34 -7.41
C PRO A 217 -15.00 9.87 -6.35
N VAL A 218 -15.72 10.82 -5.76
CA VAL A 218 -16.91 10.54 -4.97
C VAL A 218 -18.05 10.06 -5.89
N SER A 219 -18.88 9.14 -5.40
CA SER A 219 -20.06 8.63 -6.11
C SER A 219 -21.35 9.07 -5.43
N VAL A 220 -22.37 9.40 -6.21
CA VAL A 220 -23.75 9.61 -5.75
C VAL A 220 -24.70 8.79 -6.62
N ASN A 221 -25.51 7.93 -6.01
CA ASN A 221 -26.44 7.04 -6.71
C ASN A 221 -25.76 6.29 -7.87
N ASP A 222 -24.63 5.66 -7.57
CA ASP A 222 -23.80 4.89 -8.49
C ASP A 222 -23.23 5.67 -9.69
N THR A 223 -23.32 7.01 -9.69
CA THR A 223 -22.68 7.89 -10.66
C THR A 223 -21.44 8.52 -10.05
N LEU A 224 -20.30 8.41 -10.74
CA LEU A 224 -19.07 9.09 -10.33
C LEU A 224 -19.18 10.58 -10.63
N LEU A 225 -18.80 11.43 -9.68
CA LEU A 225 -18.73 12.86 -9.92
C LEU A 225 -17.37 13.22 -10.54
N PRO A 226 -17.31 14.29 -11.36
CA PRO A 226 -16.04 14.81 -11.84
C PRO A 226 -15.08 15.09 -10.69
N SER A 227 -13.82 14.66 -10.85
CA SER A 227 -12.77 14.80 -9.87
C SER A 227 -11.42 14.82 -10.55
N ALA A 228 -10.77 15.99 -10.57
CA ALA A 228 -9.37 16.13 -10.96
C ALA A 228 -8.45 15.82 -9.76
N ILE A 229 -7.23 15.38 -10.04
CA ILE A 229 -6.19 15.15 -9.02
C ILE A 229 -4.93 15.89 -9.45
N THR A 230 -4.37 16.69 -8.54
CA THR A 230 -3.05 17.30 -8.71
C THR A 230 -2.13 16.88 -7.56
N LEU A 231 -0.98 16.30 -7.89
CA LEU A 231 0.18 16.21 -7.01
C LEU A 231 1.13 17.35 -7.37
N GLY A 232 1.24 18.34 -6.49
CA GLY A 232 2.08 19.53 -6.66
C GLY A 232 3.58 19.23 -6.63
N ASP A 233 4.41 20.26 -6.88
CA ASP A 233 5.86 20.12 -7.04
C ASP A 233 6.62 19.55 -5.83
N SER A 234 6.03 19.63 -4.63
CA SER A 234 6.58 19.10 -3.39
C SER A 234 5.82 17.88 -2.86
N ALA A 235 4.85 17.38 -3.62
CA ALA A 235 3.97 16.32 -3.18
C ALA A 235 4.69 14.97 -3.10
N VAL A 236 4.37 14.21 -2.07
CA VAL A 236 4.98 12.90 -1.79
C VAL A 236 3.90 11.92 -1.40
N ILE A 237 3.93 10.72 -1.97
CA ILE A 237 3.21 9.57 -1.45
C ILE A 237 4.24 8.46 -1.22
N ASP A 238 4.58 8.17 0.03
CA ASP A 238 5.58 7.19 0.43
C ASP A 238 4.89 6.00 1.13
N VAL A 239 4.78 4.89 0.40
CA VAL A 239 4.27 3.61 0.90
C VAL A 239 5.37 2.55 0.95
N ALA A 240 6.64 2.95 0.96
CA ALA A 240 7.76 2.03 0.92
C ALA A 240 7.78 1.06 2.10
N GLY A 241 8.30 -0.13 1.85
CA GLY A 241 8.49 -1.17 2.86
C GLY A 241 9.60 -0.82 3.84
N LEU A 242 9.46 -1.32 5.07
CA LEU A 242 10.42 -1.12 6.14
C LEU A 242 11.70 -1.94 5.95
N TRP A 243 12.82 -1.34 6.34
CA TRP A 243 14.02 -2.09 6.70
C TRP A 243 13.96 -2.51 8.17
N VAL A 244 14.10 -3.81 8.43
CA VAL A 244 14.07 -4.41 9.76
C VAL A 244 15.38 -5.17 9.99
N ASN A 245 16.07 -4.88 11.09
CA ASN A 245 17.34 -5.50 11.43
C ASN A 245 17.29 -6.16 12.81
N ASP A 246 16.68 -7.34 12.85
CA ASP A 246 16.61 -8.18 14.05
C ASP A 246 18.00 -8.62 14.51
N PHE A 247 18.95 -8.78 13.59
CA PHE A 247 20.34 -9.14 13.92
C PHE A 247 21.04 -8.10 14.80
N LEU A 248 20.78 -6.81 14.56
CA LEU A 248 21.31 -5.71 15.35
C LEU A 248 20.48 -5.51 16.61
N ASP A 249 19.15 -5.48 16.48
CA ASP A 249 18.25 -5.19 17.60
C ASP A 249 18.34 -6.26 18.70
N SER A 250 18.37 -7.55 18.34
CA SER A 250 18.53 -8.65 19.31
C SER A 250 19.85 -8.57 20.08
N ARG A 251 20.96 -8.21 19.42
CA ARG A 251 22.28 -8.08 20.06
C ARG A 251 22.40 -6.85 20.96
N GLN A 252 21.58 -5.85 20.72
CA GLN A 252 21.47 -4.67 21.58
C GLN A 252 20.40 -4.81 22.66
N GLY A 253 19.70 -5.95 22.73
CA GLY A 253 18.60 -6.17 23.67
C GLY A 253 17.40 -5.27 23.42
N ARG A 254 17.21 -4.79 22.19
CA ARG A 254 16.06 -3.98 21.78
C ARG A 254 14.87 -4.89 21.45
N ALA A 255 13.67 -4.37 21.70
CA ALA A 255 12.45 -5.02 21.23
C ALA A 255 12.46 -5.07 19.70
N LEU A 256 12.06 -6.21 19.14
CA LEU A 256 11.98 -6.38 17.69
C LEU A 256 10.74 -5.67 17.15
N GLY A 257 10.93 -4.91 16.06
CA GLY A 257 9.87 -4.14 15.43
C GLY A 257 8.93 -4.97 14.54
N LEU A 258 7.96 -4.28 13.96
CA LEU A 258 7.07 -4.81 12.94
C LEU A 258 7.85 -5.25 11.70
N ILE A 259 7.41 -6.34 11.08
CA ILE A 259 7.90 -6.84 9.80
C ILE A 259 6.85 -6.47 8.75
N ALA A 260 7.16 -5.40 8.01
CA ALA A 260 6.38 -4.93 6.88
C ALA A 260 7.38 -4.48 5.83
N ASN A 261 8.01 -5.44 5.16
CA ASN A 261 9.15 -5.19 4.27
C ASN A 261 8.75 -5.04 2.81
N ASP A 262 7.53 -5.39 2.41
CA ASP A 262 7.04 -5.18 1.04
C ASP A 262 6.57 -3.73 0.85
N GLY A 263 6.73 -3.19 -0.35
CA GLY A 263 6.16 -1.90 -0.72
C GLY A 263 4.63 -1.97 -0.75
N GLY A 264 3.99 -0.88 -0.32
CA GLY A 264 2.53 -0.74 -0.28
C GLY A 264 1.90 -0.45 -1.64
N SER A 265 0.64 0.05 -1.63
CA SER A 265 -0.09 0.39 -2.85
C SER A 265 -0.54 1.85 -2.91
N VAL A 266 -0.52 2.41 -4.13
CA VAL A 266 -1.05 3.74 -4.43
C VAL A 266 -1.99 3.63 -5.61
N THR A 267 -3.24 4.07 -5.41
CA THR A 267 -4.27 4.12 -6.46
C THR A 267 -4.84 5.52 -6.57
N LEU A 268 -4.55 6.21 -7.68
CA LEU A 268 -5.09 7.53 -7.99
C LEU A 268 -6.00 7.42 -9.22
N THR A 269 -7.28 7.71 -9.04
CA THR A 269 -8.27 7.70 -10.11
C THR A 269 -8.91 9.08 -10.21
N SER A 270 -8.72 9.77 -11.33
CA SER A 270 -9.49 10.96 -11.69
C SER A 270 -10.65 10.55 -12.60
N GLU A 271 -11.71 11.37 -12.63
CA GLU A 271 -12.88 11.16 -13.48
C GLU A 271 -13.30 12.50 -14.07
N GLN A 272 -13.43 12.57 -15.40
CA GLN A 272 -13.80 13.81 -16.12
C GLN A 272 -12.99 15.04 -15.70
N GLY A 273 -11.71 14.84 -15.46
CA GLY A 273 -10.74 15.80 -14.98
C GLY A 273 -9.36 15.16 -15.00
N ASP A 274 -8.33 15.98 -15.25
CA ASP A 274 -6.97 15.47 -15.38
C ASP A 274 -6.43 14.87 -14.06
N LEU A 275 -5.55 13.88 -14.22
CA LEU A 275 -4.65 13.40 -13.17
C LEU A 275 -3.26 13.94 -13.49
N ARG A 276 -2.76 14.85 -12.67
CA ARG A 276 -1.52 15.58 -12.92
C ARG A 276 -0.51 15.35 -11.80
N LEU A 277 0.64 14.80 -12.17
CA LEU A 277 1.83 14.73 -11.35
C LEU A 277 2.78 15.83 -11.84
N GLU A 278 2.96 16.88 -11.05
CA GLU A 278 3.86 17.97 -11.38
C GLU A 278 5.33 17.55 -11.28
N GLN A 279 6.19 18.28 -11.97
CA GLN A 279 7.63 18.07 -11.84
C GLN A 279 8.07 18.31 -10.38
N GLY A 280 8.76 17.33 -9.79
CA GLY A 280 9.17 17.34 -8.39
C GLY A 280 8.28 16.50 -7.46
N SER A 281 7.05 16.18 -7.88
CA SER A 281 6.21 15.21 -7.16
C SER A 281 6.81 13.81 -7.23
N ARG A 282 6.60 13.01 -6.18
CA ARG A 282 7.07 11.61 -6.12
C ARG A 282 6.05 10.66 -5.53
N ILE A 283 6.04 9.43 -6.04
CA ILE A 283 5.34 8.28 -5.47
C ILE A 283 6.34 7.15 -5.29
N ASP A 284 6.57 6.78 -4.03
CA ASP A 284 7.55 5.78 -3.63
C ASP A 284 6.85 4.55 -3.05
N ALA A 285 6.99 3.41 -3.73
CA ALA A 285 6.45 2.11 -3.34
C ALA A 285 7.57 1.06 -3.30
N ASP A 286 8.78 1.46 -2.94
CA ASP A 286 9.94 0.58 -2.91
C ASP A 286 9.80 -0.52 -1.84
N GLY A 287 10.36 -1.70 -2.11
CA GLY A 287 10.49 -2.79 -1.16
C GLY A 287 11.65 -2.55 -0.20
N GLY A 288 11.41 -2.84 1.08
CA GLY A 288 12.40 -2.86 2.13
C GLY A 288 13.08 -4.24 2.27
N GLY A 289 13.32 -4.65 3.52
CA GLY A 289 13.93 -5.95 3.79
C GLY A 289 14.03 -6.28 5.27
N LEU A 290 14.15 -7.56 5.58
CA LEU A 290 14.37 -8.08 6.93
C LEU A 290 15.73 -8.77 6.98
N LEU A 291 16.63 -8.29 7.83
CA LEU A 291 17.79 -9.04 8.29
C LEU A 291 17.42 -9.74 9.60
N ASP A 292 17.15 -11.04 9.55
CA ASP A 292 16.73 -11.83 10.70
C ASP A 292 17.85 -12.01 11.75
N SER A 293 17.51 -12.52 12.92
CA SER A 293 18.48 -12.75 14.01
C SER A 293 19.61 -13.75 13.65
N GLY A 294 19.41 -14.56 12.60
CA GLY A 294 20.40 -15.46 12.01
C GLY A 294 21.27 -14.81 10.92
N ALA A 295 21.14 -13.50 10.69
CA ALA A 295 21.81 -12.74 9.63
C ALA A 295 21.42 -13.16 8.20
N LYS A 296 20.22 -13.71 8.01
CA LYS A 296 19.66 -13.98 6.69
C LYS A 296 18.77 -12.81 6.26
N ILE A 297 18.88 -12.43 5.00
CA ILE A 297 18.06 -11.39 4.38
C ILE A 297 16.82 -12.02 3.76
N THR A 298 15.65 -11.50 4.11
CA THR A 298 14.39 -11.65 3.40
C THR A 298 14.11 -10.34 2.67
N ALA A 299 14.08 -10.39 1.35
CA ALA A 299 13.85 -9.22 0.52
C ALA A 299 12.37 -8.84 0.50
N GLY A 300 12.07 -7.54 0.61
CA GLY A 300 10.78 -6.99 0.22
C GLY A 300 10.61 -6.93 -1.29
N GLN A 301 9.38 -7.15 -1.74
CA GLN A 301 8.95 -6.85 -3.11
C GLN A 301 8.64 -5.36 -3.25
N GLY A 302 8.85 -4.81 -4.44
CA GLY A 302 8.29 -3.51 -4.79
C GLY A 302 6.76 -3.55 -4.77
N GLY A 303 6.14 -2.44 -4.40
CA GLY A 303 4.70 -2.26 -4.27
C GLY A 303 3.99 -2.01 -5.60
N SER A 304 2.79 -1.42 -5.54
CA SER A 304 1.97 -1.18 -6.73
C SER A 304 1.54 0.28 -6.86
N ILE A 305 1.66 0.83 -8.07
CA ILE A 305 1.22 2.19 -8.40
C ILE A 305 0.22 2.11 -9.56
N SER A 306 -0.99 2.60 -9.34
CA SER A 306 -2.06 2.68 -10.34
C SER A 306 -2.54 4.12 -10.52
N LEU A 307 -2.31 4.68 -11.70
CA LEU A 307 -2.67 6.05 -12.06
C LEU A 307 -3.64 6.02 -13.24
N THR A 308 -4.89 6.42 -13.01
CA THR A 308 -5.94 6.37 -14.03
C THR A 308 -6.62 7.72 -14.19
N ALA A 309 -6.49 8.31 -15.37
CA ALA A 309 -7.33 9.42 -15.81
C ALA A 309 -8.53 8.85 -16.59
N ALA A 310 -9.67 8.70 -15.92
CA ALA A 310 -10.85 8.05 -16.47
C ALA A 310 -11.86 9.04 -17.10
N THR A 311 -12.62 8.51 -18.05
CA THR A 311 -13.71 9.19 -18.75
C THR A 311 -14.89 8.19 -18.87
N HIS A 312 -15.46 7.78 -17.74
CA HIS A 312 -16.45 6.70 -17.65
C HIS A 312 -17.84 7.05 -18.17
N ASP A 313 -18.29 8.30 -18.03
CA ASP A 313 -19.67 8.68 -18.40
C ASP A 313 -19.78 9.35 -19.78
N GLY A 314 -20.78 8.91 -20.54
CA GLY A 314 -21.01 9.38 -21.90
C GLY A 314 -21.36 10.87 -21.93
N GLY A 315 -20.56 11.66 -22.65
CA GLY A 315 -20.74 13.11 -22.74
C GLY A 315 -20.05 13.92 -21.64
N GLY A 316 -19.28 13.27 -20.75
CA GLY A 316 -18.40 13.92 -19.80
C GLY A 316 -17.17 14.57 -20.45
N LEU A 317 -16.42 15.37 -19.67
CA LEU A 317 -15.14 15.94 -20.11
C LEU A 317 -14.10 14.82 -20.22
N SER A 318 -13.29 14.84 -21.27
CA SER A 318 -12.18 13.92 -21.42
C SER A 318 -11.05 14.23 -20.43
N SER A 319 -10.37 13.20 -19.93
CA SER A 319 -9.30 13.31 -18.91
C SER A 319 -7.93 12.92 -19.44
N SER A 320 -6.89 13.64 -19.04
CA SER A 320 -5.49 13.35 -19.37
C SER A 320 -4.70 12.92 -18.15
N LEU A 321 -3.85 11.91 -18.30
CA LEU A 321 -2.77 11.65 -17.35
C LEU A 321 -1.53 12.46 -17.76
N VAL A 322 -1.17 13.44 -16.95
CA VAL A 322 0.07 14.21 -17.10
C VAL A 322 1.09 13.71 -16.09
N LEU A 323 2.13 13.04 -16.58
CA LEU A 323 3.12 12.34 -15.76
C LEU A 323 4.49 13.06 -15.83
N ASN A 324 4.69 14.08 -15.00
CA ASN A 324 5.99 14.78 -14.86
C ASN A 324 6.71 14.48 -13.53
N GLY A 325 6.06 13.74 -12.62
CA GLY A 325 6.64 13.29 -11.36
C GLY A 325 7.48 12.01 -11.48
N GLU A 326 8.13 11.63 -10.40
CA GLU A 326 8.92 10.40 -10.28
C GLU A 326 8.11 9.28 -9.63
N LEU A 327 8.26 8.06 -10.15
CA LEU A 327 7.59 6.85 -9.64
C LEU A 327 8.63 5.78 -9.36
N SER A 328 8.56 5.13 -8.20
CA SER A 328 9.48 4.07 -7.81
C SER A 328 8.75 2.89 -7.14
N ALA A 329 9.17 1.67 -7.45
CA ALA A 329 8.81 0.43 -6.78
C ALA A 329 9.95 -0.59 -6.95
N TYR A 330 11.17 -0.20 -6.62
CA TYR A 330 12.33 -1.08 -6.64
C TYR A 330 12.22 -2.16 -5.58
N GLY A 331 12.71 -3.36 -5.87
CA GLY A 331 12.93 -4.40 -4.86
C GLY A 331 14.34 -4.98 -4.96
N ILE A 332 14.81 -5.62 -3.89
CA ILE A 332 16.13 -6.29 -3.89
C ILE A 332 16.16 -7.44 -4.91
N VAL A 333 15.04 -8.18 -5.02
CA VAL A 333 14.91 -9.34 -5.91
C VAL A 333 13.90 -9.07 -7.02
N GLU A 334 12.74 -8.51 -6.68
CA GLU A 334 11.61 -8.35 -7.60
C GLU A 334 11.01 -6.96 -7.44
N GLY A 335 10.89 -6.27 -8.56
CA GLY A 335 10.25 -4.97 -8.66
C GLY A 335 8.74 -5.01 -8.44
N GLY A 336 8.16 -3.83 -8.34
CA GLY A 336 6.72 -3.64 -8.20
C GLY A 336 5.96 -3.57 -9.52
N SER A 337 4.71 -3.11 -9.45
CA SER A 337 3.83 -2.97 -10.62
C SER A 337 3.42 -1.52 -10.88
N LEU A 338 3.33 -1.16 -12.15
CA LEU A 338 2.88 0.14 -12.62
C LEU A 338 1.72 -0.01 -13.59
N SER A 339 0.57 0.57 -13.25
CA SER A 339 -0.61 0.65 -14.10
C SER A 339 -0.91 2.11 -14.47
N LEU A 340 -0.97 2.41 -15.77
CA LEU A 340 -1.23 3.74 -16.30
C LEU A 340 -2.48 3.70 -17.19
N GLY A 341 -3.43 4.59 -16.92
CA GLY A 341 -4.65 4.80 -17.70
C GLY A 341 -4.78 6.25 -18.14
N SER A 342 -4.95 6.48 -19.44
CA SER A 342 -5.17 7.82 -20.01
C SER A 342 -6.15 7.77 -21.18
N SER A 343 -6.70 8.91 -21.58
CA SER A 343 -7.54 9.00 -22.79
C SER A 343 -6.80 8.52 -24.03
N GLU A 344 -5.55 8.95 -24.22
CA GLU A 344 -4.69 8.57 -25.35
C GLU A 344 -3.30 8.23 -24.85
N VAL A 345 -2.68 7.21 -25.45
CA VAL A 345 -1.32 6.80 -25.11
C VAL A 345 -0.48 6.65 -26.37
N VAL A 346 0.72 7.25 -26.35
CA VAL A 346 1.72 7.12 -27.42
C VAL A 346 3.02 6.67 -26.81
N ILE A 347 3.46 5.47 -27.17
CA ILE A 347 4.77 4.95 -26.82
C ILE A 347 5.74 5.30 -27.96
N GLY A 348 6.55 6.32 -27.76
CA GLY A 348 7.36 6.96 -28.80
C GLY A 348 7.80 8.37 -28.42
N ALA A 349 7.95 9.25 -29.41
CA ALA A 349 8.17 10.68 -29.21
C ALA A 349 6.86 11.47 -29.30
N ALA A 350 6.85 12.70 -28.78
CA ALA A 350 5.67 13.58 -28.88
C ALA A 350 5.23 13.86 -30.33
N ALA A 351 6.17 13.83 -31.28
CA ALA A 351 5.88 13.99 -32.71
C ALA A 351 5.13 12.80 -33.34
N ASP A 352 5.13 11.64 -32.67
CA ASP A 352 4.40 10.45 -33.13
C ASP A 352 2.91 10.48 -32.76
N ALA A 353 2.51 11.45 -31.93
CA ALA A 353 1.14 11.61 -31.49
C ALA A 353 0.21 11.97 -32.67
N PRO A 354 -0.96 11.34 -32.79
CA PRO A 354 -1.97 11.74 -33.76
C PRO A 354 -2.34 13.22 -33.63
N VAL A 355 -2.45 13.92 -34.76
CA VAL A 355 -2.96 15.31 -34.77
C VAL A 355 -4.47 15.25 -34.64
N ARG A 356 -5.00 15.84 -33.57
CA ARG A 356 -6.44 15.94 -33.31
C ARG A 356 -6.87 17.40 -33.46
N ALA A 357 -7.77 17.67 -34.40
CA ALA A 357 -8.24 19.02 -34.70
C ALA A 357 -8.98 19.68 -33.53
N ASP A 358 -9.63 18.87 -32.68
CA ASP A 358 -10.47 19.30 -31.55
C ASP A 358 -10.02 18.64 -30.21
N ALA A 359 -8.73 18.36 -30.03
CA ALA A 359 -8.26 17.71 -28.81
C ALA A 359 -8.49 18.58 -27.57
N THR A 360 -9.29 18.06 -26.63
CA THR A 360 -9.43 18.59 -25.26
C THR A 360 -8.50 17.89 -24.27
N THR A 361 -7.78 16.86 -24.71
CA THR A 361 -6.86 16.07 -23.89
C THR A 361 -5.43 16.15 -24.39
N THR A 362 -4.49 15.93 -23.48
CA THR A 362 -3.07 15.72 -23.80
C THR A 362 -2.76 14.22 -23.83
N PRO A 363 -2.20 13.67 -24.92
CA PRO A 363 -1.79 12.27 -24.96
C PRO A 363 -0.70 11.98 -23.93
N LEU A 364 -0.76 10.81 -23.30
CA LEU A 364 0.33 10.31 -22.46
C LEU A 364 1.46 9.83 -23.37
N ILE A 365 2.57 10.57 -23.38
CA ILE A 365 3.77 10.22 -24.15
C ILE A 365 4.73 9.42 -23.28
N LEU A 366 4.98 8.16 -23.63
CA LEU A 366 5.93 7.28 -22.96
C LEU A 366 7.12 6.99 -23.88
N ALA A 367 8.28 7.55 -23.56
CA ALA A 367 9.51 7.22 -24.28
C ALA A 367 9.91 5.75 -24.01
N PRO A 368 10.57 5.04 -24.95
CA PRO A 368 10.94 3.64 -24.74
C PRO A 368 11.80 3.38 -23.50
N GLY A 369 12.62 4.36 -23.10
CA GLY A 369 13.44 4.30 -21.89
C GLY A 369 12.64 4.32 -20.58
N PHE A 370 11.35 4.68 -20.62
CA PHE A 370 10.46 4.68 -19.46
C PHE A 370 10.33 3.29 -18.83
N PHE A 371 10.26 2.24 -19.65
CA PHE A 371 10.09 0.84 -19.22
C PHE A 371 11.37 0.22 -18.61
N ARG A 372 12.38 1.05 -18.31
CA ARG A 372 13.67 0.66 -17.73
C ARG A 372 14.03 1.52 -16.51
N GLN A 373 13.03 2.17 -15.91
CA GLN A 373 13.16 3.11 -14.81
C GLN A 373 12.14 2.77 -13.72
N GLY A 374 12.37 3.27 -12.50
CA GLY A 374 11.43 3.10 -11.38
C GLY A 374 11.37 1.69 -10.79
N GLY A 375 12.12 0.73 -11.33
CA GLY A 375 12.27 -0.60 -10.72
C GLY A 375 11.13 -1.58 -10.98
N PHE A 376 10.14 -1.25 -11.82
CA PHE A 376 8.95 -2.09 -12.01
C PHE A 376 9.23 -3.42 -12.73
N ALA A 377 8.60 -4.47 -12.21
CA ALA A 377 8.47 -5.80 -12.79
C ALA A 377 7.30 -5.93 -13.76
N ASP A 378 6.20 -5.22 -13.51
CA ASP A 378 4.98 -5.32 -14.30
C ASP A 378 4.53 -3.96 -14.79
N TYR A 379 4.38 -3.81 -16.11
CA TYR A 379 3.84 -2.61 -16.73
C TYR A 379 2.47 -2.90 -17.36
N SER A 380 1.45 -2.14 -16.98
CA SER A 380 0.14 -2.14 -17.62
C SER A 380 -0.17 -0.74 -18.13
N VAL A 381 -0.43 -0.60 -19.42
CA VAL A 381 -0.73 0.69 -20.03
C VAL A 381 -2.03 0.57 -20.82
N THR A 382 -3.00 1.41 -20.45
CA THR A 382 -4.35 1.40 -21.02
C THR A 382 -4.70 2.76 -21.59
N SER A 383 -5.17 2.77 -22.83
CA SER A 383 -5.94 3.89 -23.37
C SER A 383 -7.43 3.64 -23.21
N ASN A 384 -8.19 4.66 -22.80
CA ASN A 384 -9.63 4.55 -22.57
C ASN A 384 -10.54 5.38 -23.51
N LEU A 385 -9.98 6.17 -24.44
CA LEU A 385 -10.76 6.99 -25.38
C LEU A 385 -10.25 7.02 -26.83
N TYR A 386 -8.98 7.35 -27.03
CA TYR A 386 -8.39 7.77 -28.32
C TYR A 386 -7.33 6.78 -28.87
N GLY A 387 -7.17 5.61 -28.27
CA GLY A 387 -6.25 4.57 -28.75
C GLY A 387 -4.88 4.58 -28.09
N LEU A 388 -4.18 3.44 -28.25
CA LEU A 388 -2.80 3.25 -27.82
C LEU A 388 -1.92 2.97 -29.04
N LYS A 389 -0.88 3.77 -29.25
CA LYS A 389 0.06 3.61 -30.37
C LYS A 389 1.47 3.34 -29.87
N VAL A 390 2.07 2.25 -30.32
CA VAL A 390 3.53 2.08 -30.31
C VAL A 390 4.04 2.62 -31.65
N ALA A 391 4.89 3.65 -31.63
CA ALA A 391 5.33 4.33 -32.83
C ALA A 391 6.26 3.47 -33.72
N ASP A 392 6.43 3.89 -34.98
CA ASP A 392 7.28 3.19 -35.94
C ASP A 392 8.72 3.09 -35.45
N LYS A 393 9.35 1.93 -35.69
CA LYS A 393 10.77 1.67 -35.34
C LYS A 393 11.10 1.84 -33.85
N VAL A 394 10.10 1.93 -32.97
CA VAL A 394 10.31 1.92 -31.52
C VAL A 394 10.79 0.55 -31.08
N LYS A 395 11.81 0.53 -30.23
CA LYS A 395 12.32 -0.67 -29.57
C LYS A 395 11.96 -0.62 -28.10
N LEU A 396 10.98 -1.41 -27.68
CA LEU A 396 10.62 -1.56 -26.27
C LEU A 396 11.44 -2.70 -25.67
N GLU A 397 12.12 -2.38 -24.59
CA GLU A 397 12.92 -3.33 -23.82
C GLU A 397 12.58 -3.20 -22.33
N PRO A 398 11.36 -3.60 -21.89
CA PRO A 398 11.04 -3.63 -20.47
C PRO A 398 12.10 -4.40 -19.70
N GLN A 399 12.68 -3.78 -18.68
CA GLN A 399 13.77 -4.35 -17.91
C GLN A 399 13.75 -3.82 -16.48
N GLN A 400 13.73 -4.75 -15.51
CA GLN A 400 13.75 -4.39 -14.10
C GLN A 400 15.13 -3.84 -13.70
N GLN A 401 15.09 -2.87 -12.79
CA GLN A 401 16.24 -2.45 -11.99
C GLN A 401 15.97 -2.84 -10.53
N ASN A 402 17.00 -3.26 -9.82
CA ASN A 402 16.90 -3.78 -8.45
C ASN A 402 17.80 -3.00 -7.50
N LEU A 403 17.46 -3.08 -6.21
CA LEU A 403 18.32 -2.59 -5.14
C LEU A 403 19.43 -3.60 -4.84
N LEU A 404 20.67 -3.21 -5.07
CA LEU A 404 21.83 -3.95 -4.59
C LEU A 404 22.30 -3.34 -3.27
N LEU A 405 22.15 -4.11 -2.19
CA LEU A 405 22.58 -3.70 -0.87
C LEU A 405 24.11 -3.58 -0.77
N SER A 406 24.56 -2.66 0.09
CA SER A 406 25.97 -2.45 0.40
C SER A 406 26.50 -3.44 1.45
N ASP A 407 27.82 -3.56 1.60
CA ASP A 407 28.43 -4.51 2.55
C ASP A 407 28.17 -4.17 4.03
N ASN A 408 27.72 -2.95 4.34
CA ASN A 408 27.46 -2.48 5.70
C ASN A 408 26.05 -2.79 6.23
N VAL A 409 25.25 -3.60 5.52
CA VAL A 409 23.90 -4.04 5.91
C VAL A 409 23.76 -4.45 7.38
N PRO A 410 24.67 -5.26 7.98
CA PRO A 410 24.53 -5.66 9.38
C PRO A 410 24.51 -4.52 10.40
N GLY A 411 25.05 -3.35 10.04
CA GLY A 411 25.10 -2.17 10.90
C GLY A 411 23.93 -1.20 10.73
N GLN A 412 23.02 -1.44 9.77
CA GLN A 412 21.92 -0.52 9.46
C GLN A 412 20.76 -0.70 10.45
N ALA A 413 20.40 0.36 11.16
CA ALA A 413 19.33 0.29 12.16
C ALA A 413 17.95 0.01 11.51
N SER A 414 17.08 -0.73 12.19
CA SER A 414 15.68 -0.85 11.82
C SER A 414 15.05 0.54 11.60
N GLY A 415 14.25 0.69 10.55
CA GLY A 415 13.65 1.96 10.13
C GLY A 415 14.56 2.88 9.30
N SER A 416 15.82 2.48 9.02
CA SER A 416 16.66 3.20 8.05
C SER A 416 16.08 3.09 6.64
N ARG A 417 16.27 4.14 5.84
CA ARG A 417 15.88 4.16 4.43
C ARG A 417 16.80 3.24 3.63
N ILE A 418 16.24 2.28 2.90
CA ILE A 418 17.02 1.22 2.22
C ILE A 418 17.93 1.78 1.13
N GLU A 419 17.53 2.89 0.51
CA GLU A 419 18.29 3.66 -0.47
C GLU A 419 19.58 4.26 0.11
N ASP A 420 19.65 4.54 1.43
CA ASP A 420 20.84 5.11 2.06
C ASP A 420 22.02 4.11 2.06
N PHE A 421 21.74 2.82 1.91
CA PHE A 421 22.73 1.74 1.93
C PHE A 421 22.55 0.74 0.78
N SER A 422 21.87 1.15 -0.28
CA SER A 422 21.76 0.36 -1.52
C SER A 422 22.04 1.22 -2.74
N ARG A 423 22.13 0.58 -3.90
CA ARG A 423 22.20 1.27 -5.19
C ARG A 423 21.39 0.54 -6.23
N THR A 424 20.81 1.29 -7.15
CA THR A 424 20.09 0.73 -8.30
C THR A 424 21.05 0.05 -9.26
N VAL A 425 20.77 -1.19 -9.64
CA VAL A 425 21.52 -1.96 -10.64
C VAL A 425 20.60 -2.73 -11.56
N VAL A 426 21.07 -3.05 -12.76
CA VAL A 426 20.46 -4.12 -13.58
C VAL A 426 21.15 -5.42 -13.19
N LEU A 427 20.40 -6.36 -12.60
CA LEU A 427 20.94 -7.68 -12.25
C LEU A 427 21.35 -8.45 -13.51
N PRO A 428 22.34 -9.37 -13.44
CA PRO A 428 22.65 -10.27 -14.54
C PRO A 428 21.43 -11.06 -15.02
N ASP A 429 21.34 -11.34 -16.33
CA ASP A 429 20.19 -12.01 -16.96
C ASP A 429 19.84 -13.35 -16.31
N SER A 430 20.83 -14.08 -15.76
CA SER A 430 20.62 -15.36 -15.07
C SER A 430 19.90 -15.26 -13.73
N THR A 431 19.86 -14.06 -13.13
CA THR A 431 19.30 -13.80 -11.80
C THR A 431 18.17 -12.78 -11.81
N ARG A 432 18.09 -11.96 -12.86
CA ARG A 432 17.05 -10.93 -13.02
C ARG A 432 15.70 -11.59 -13.30
N LYS A 433 14.66 -11.14 -12.58
CA LYS A 433 13.28 -11.49 -12.88
C LYS A 433 12.80 -10.76 -14.14
N ALA A 434 11.92 -11.40 -14.89
CA ALA A 434 11.49 -10.87 -16.18
C ALA A 434 10.51 -9.71 -15.99
N ALA A 435 10.60 -8.68 -16.84
CA ALA A 435 9.64 -7.57 -16.83
C ALA A 435 8.47 -7.86 -17.79
N ASN A 436 7.24 -7.84 -17.28
CA ASN A 436 6.03 -8.08 -18.04
C ASN A 436 5.46 -6.78 -18.61
N LEU A 437 4.77 -6.89 -19.75
CA LEU A 437 4.15 -5.75 -20.43
C LEU A 437 2.74 -6.10 -20.90
N SER A 438 1.75 -5.33 -20.47
CA SER A 438 0.39 -5.35 -20.99
C SER A 438 0.05 -4.00 -21.62
N LEU A 439 -0.33 -4.02 -22.89
CA LEU A 439 -0.84 -2.86 -23.60
C LEU A 439 -2.31 -3.13 -23.95
N SER A 440 -3.19 -2.21 -23.59
CA SER A 440 -4.63 -2.39 -23.77
C SER A 440 -5.27 -1.13 -24.34
N PHE A 441 -6.28 -1.32 -25.18
CA PHE A 441 -7.23 -0.27 -25.54
C PHE A 441 -8.64 -0.70 -25.13
N SER A 442 -9.30 0.07 -24.26
CA SER A 442 -10.62 -0.26 -23.74
C SER A 442 -11.55 0.94 -23.79
N GLU A 443 -12.49 0.92 -24.73
CA GLU A 443 -13.51 1.96 -24.84
C GLU A 443 -14.67 1.67 -23.89
N LEU A 444 -14.98 2.63 -23.02
CA LEU A 444 -16.03 2.48 -22.00
C LEU A 444 -17.43 2.83 -22.51
N LEU A 445 -17.54 3.65 -23.57
CA LEU A 445 -18.78 4.33 -23.94
C LEU A 445 -19.41 3.81 -25.23
N ALA A 446 -18.69 3.90 -26.34
CA ALA A 446 -19.14 3.48 -27.66
C ALA A 446 -17.92 3.10 -28.51
N GLN A 447 -18.03 2.01 -29.27
CA GLN A 447 -16.93 1.55 -30.10
C GLN A 447 -16.61 2.58 -31.20
N ASN A 448 -15.46 3.25 -31.11
CA ASN A 448 -14.93 4.08 -32.19
C ASN A 448 -13.95 3.24 -33.01
N ARG A 449 -14.42 2.71 -34.14
CA ARG A 449 -13.61 1.86 -35.03
C ARG A 449 -12.41 2.55 -35.68
N ASN A 450 -12.25 3.86 -35.49
CA ASN A 450 -11.09 4.60 -35.94
C ASN A 450 -9.95 4.58 -34.90
N GLU A 451 -10.24 4.22 -33.66
CA GLU A 451 -9.27 4.13 -32.58
C GLU A 451 -8.94 2.67 -32.30
N ALA A 452 -7.68 2.38 -31.97
CA ALA A 452 -7.21 1.02 -31.76
C ALA A 452 -5.91 0.99 -30.95
N LEU A 453 -5.57 -0.20 -30.46
CA LEU A 453 -4.20 -0.56 -30.14
C LEU A 453 -3.42 -0.83 -31.44
N THR A 454 -2.39 -0.03 -31.72
CA THR A 454 -1.57 -0.14 -32.95
C THR A 454 -0.09 -0.30 -32.64
N ILE A 455 0.57 -1.20 -33.38
CA ILE A 455 2.02 -1.40 -33.35
C ILE A 455 2.61 -0.90 -34.67
N GLY A 456 3.47 0.10 -34.59
CA GLY A 456 4.08 0.77 -35.73
C GLY A 456 5.00 -0.12 -36.55
N GLN A 457 5.24 0.27 -37.79
CA GLN A 457 6.07 -0.47 -38.73
C GLN A 457 7.51 -0.57 -38.19
N GLY A 458 8.01 -1.81 -38.10
CA GLY A 458 9.36 -2.08 -37.61
C GLY A 458 9.55 -1.86 -36.11
N ALA A 459 8.48 -1.65 -35.35
CA ALA A 459 8.54 -1.66 -33.89
C ALA A 459 8.85 -3.06 -33.37
N THR A 460 9.55 -3.15 -32.24
CA THR A 460 9.93 -4.41 -31.60
C THR A 460 9.70 -4.35 -30.10
N ILE A 461 9.28 -5.46 -29.51
CA ILE A 461 9.15 -5.64 -28.07
C ILE A 461 10.05 -6.81 -27.70
N ASN A 462 11.16 -6.52 -27.02
CA ASN A 462 12.11 -7.52 -26.53
C ASN A 462 12.05 -7.55 -25.02
N THR A 463 11.88 -8.73 -24.45
CA THR A 463 11.78 -8.89 -22.99
C THR A 463 12.75 -9.98 -22.53
N ASP A 464 12.99 -10.01 -21.22
CA ASP A 464 13.72 -11.10 -20.59
C ASP A 464 12.99 -12.45 -20.78
N ALA A 465 13.75 -13.55 -20.67
CA ALA A 465 13.19 -14.89 -20.77
C ALA A 465 12.14 -15.12 -19.68
N GLY A 466 10.96 -15.62 -20.07
CA GLY A 466 9.84 -15.85 -19.14
C GLY A 466 8.90 -14.66 -18.95
N ALA A 467 9.21 -13.49 -19.52
CA ALA A 467 8.30 -12.36 -19.52
C ALA A 467 7.02 -12.66 -20.32
N LYS A 468 5.91 -12.07 -19.87
CA LYS A 468 4.63 -12.07 -20.56
C LYS A 468 4.43 -10.74 -21.27
N VAL A 469 4.07 -10.82 -22.55
CA VAL A 469 3.60 -9.67 -23.33
C VAL A 469 2.13 -9.91 -23.70
N GLN A 470 1.26 -8.97 -23.37
CA GLN A 470 -0.17 -9.04 -23.65
C GLN A 470 -0.62 -7.78 -24.41
N LEU A 471 -1.38 -7.99 -25.48
CA LEU A 471 -1.96 -6.94 -26.32
C LEU A 471 -3.48 -7.19 -26.36
N ASN A 472 -4.26 -6.28 -25.77
CA ASN A 472 -5.72 -6.44 -25.61
C ASN A 472 -6.52 -5.36 -26.33
#